data_AF-A0A078FTR2-F1
#
_entry.id   AF-A0A078FTR2-F1
#
_cell.length_a   1.000
_cell.length_b   1.000
_cell.length_c   1.000
_cell.angle_alpha   90.00
_cell.angle_beta   90.00
_cell.angle_gamma   90.00
#
_symmetry.space_group_name_H-M   'P 1'
#
loop_
_entity.id
_entity.type
_entity.pdbx_description
1 polymer ?
#
loop_
_entity_poly.entity_id
_entity_poly.type
_entity_poly.pdbx_seq_one_letter_code
_entity_poly.pdbx_strand_id
1 'polypeptide(L)'
;MTKVRDGLLLGKKTILKSDYLPACQNKSVNPRIESAPNYHQARSLHVHGVAMPTAVGIRNLLDHIGAHKASNQVQVLWISLREEPVIYINGKPYVLRDLDNPFTNMGMKRLNVDQMEEDLRGDVLMEASRW
;
A
#
# COMPACT_ATOMS: atom_id res chain seq x y z
N MET A 1 -1.18 -32.48 -12.23
CA MET A 1 -2.01 -31.33 -12.65
C MET A 1 -1.27 -30.05 -12.30
N THR A 2 -0.94 -29.22 -13.29
CA THR A 2 -0.34 -27.90 -13.04
C THR A 2 -1.43 -27.00 -12.46
N LYS A 3 -1.29 -26.53 -11.22
CA LYS A 3 -2.26 -25.59 -10.64
C LYS A 3 -2.22 -24.29 -11.44
N VAL A 4 -3.36 -23.90 -11.98
CA VAL A 4 -3.51 -22.69 -12.80
C VAL A 4 -4.09 -21.58 -11.93
N ARG A 5 -3.43 -20.42 -11.94
CA ARG A 5 -3.96 -19.17 -11.41
C ARG A 5 -4.92 -18.56 -12.43
N ASP A 6 -6.16 -18.34 -12.02
CA ASP A 6 -7.32 -17.99 -12.87
C ASP A 6 -8.15 -16.84 -12.28
N GLY A 7 -7.58 -16.04 -11.37
CA GLY A 7 -8.19 -14.81 -10.89
C GLY A 7 -8.39 -13.77 -12.00
N LEU A 8 -9.32 -12.84 -11.77
CA LEU A 8 -9.68 -11.78 -12.71
C LEU A 8 -8.50 -10.84 -13.00
N LEU A 9 -7.77 -10.46 -11.95
CA LEU A 9 -6.61 -9.58 -11.96
C LEU A 9 -5.34 -10.36 -11.61
N LEU A 10 -5.38 -11.19 -10.57
CA LEU A 10 -4.29 -12.08 -10.20
C LEU A 10 -4.39 -13.38 -11.02
N GLY A 11 -3.86 -13.34 -12.24
CA GLY A 11 -3.89 -14.40 -13.25
C GLY A 11 -2.50 -14.94 -13.61
N LYS A 12 -2.42 -15.79 -14.63
CA LYS A 12 -1.16 -16.46 -15.07
C LYS A 12 0.02 -15.53 -15.36
N LYS A 13 -0.25 -14.29 -15.81
CA LYS A 13 0.77 -13.31 -16.22
C LYS A 13 0.94 -12.17 -15.23
N THR A 14 0.36 -12.28 -14.04
CA THR A 14 0.49 -11.24 -13.02
C THR A 14 0.99 -11.81 -11.71
N ILE A 15 1.66 -10.94 -10.96
CA ILE A 15 2.24 -11.24 -9.66
C ILE A 15 1.88 -10.14 -8.67
N LEU A 16 1.92 -10.50 -7.38
CA LEU A 16 1.95 -9.52 -6.30
C LEU A 16 3.39 -9.19 -5.97
N LYS A 17 3.74 -7.90 -6.05
CA LYS A 17 5.05 -7.39 -5.69
C LYS A 17 4.93 -6.59 -4.40
N SER A 18 5.85 -6.83 -3.47
CA SER A 18 5.95 -5.99 -2.27
C SER A 18 6.19 -4.54 -2.67
N ASP A 19 5.34 -3.67 -2.13
CA ASP A 19 5.41 -2.24 -2.37
C ASP A 19 6.09 -1.49 -1.21
N TYR A 20 6.27 -2.19 -0.09
CA TYR A 20 7.12 -1.74 1.01
C TYR A 20 8.60 -1.99 0.68
N LEU A 21 9.38 -0.91 0.55
CA LEU A 21 10.80 -0.93 0.18
C LEU A 21 11.67 -0.31 1.29
N PRO A 22 11.98 -1.03 2.37
CA PRO A 22 12.76 -0.49 3.49
C PRO A 22 14.20 -0.13 3.10
N ALA A 23 14.74 -0.72 2.03
CA ALA A 23 16.05 -0.36 1.50
C ALA A 23 16.09 1.05 0.87
N CYS A 24 14.93 1.60 0.44
CA CYS A 24 14.81 2.90 -0.21
C CYS A 24 14.46 4.02 0.79
N GLN A 25 14.92 3.90 2.03
CA GLN A 25 14.71 4.90 3.07
C GLN A 25 15.84 5.94 3.08
N ASN A 26 15.46 7.20 3.02
CA ASN A 26 16.39 8.30 3.25
C ASN A 26 16.70 8.41 4.75
N LYS A 27 17.93 8.05 5.13
CA LYS A 27 18.38 8.02 6.52
C LYS A 27 18.54 9.40 7.15
N SER A 28 18.58 10.48 6.36
CA SER A 28 18.70 11.85 6.86
C SER A 28 17.36 12.47 7.28
N VAL A 29 16.24 11.81 6.98
CA VAL A 29 14.90 12.27 7.35
C VAL A 29 14.71 12.16 8.87
N ASN A 30 14.21 13.24 9.47
CA ASN A 30 13.90 13.34 10.89
C ASN A 30 12.59 14.14 11.05
N PRO A 31 11.57 13.66 11.79
CA PRO A 31 11.51 12.40 12.52
C PRO A 31 11.46 11.16 11.61
N ARG A 32 11.99 10.04 12.13
CA ARG A 32 11.76 8.72 11.54
C ARG A 32 10.59 8.06 12.23
N ILE A 33 9.65 7.56 11.44
CA ILE A 33 8.51 6.80 11.93
C ILE A 33 8.73 5.34 11.51
N GLU A 34 8.76 4.45 12.49
CA GLU A 34 8.97 3.03 12.24
C GLU A 34 7.89 2.49 11.30
N SER A 35 8.33 1.75 10.27
CA SER A 35 7.46 1.19 9.23
C SER A 35 6.70 2.21 8.36
N ALA A 36 6.98 3.51 8.50
CA ALA A 36 6.41 4.59 7.69
C ALA A 36 7.56 5.40 7.03
N PRO A 37 8.10 4.90 5.90
CA PRO A 37 9.35 5.37 5.33
C PRO A 37 9.23 6.77 4.75
N ASN A 38 10.33 7.54 4.78
CA ASN A 38 10.41 8.88 4.17
C ASN A 38 9.27 9.82 4.60
N TYR A 39 8.91 9.77 5.89
CA TYR A 39 7.91 10.67 6.46
C TYR A 39 8.39 12.13 6.45
N HIS A 40 7.51 13.05 6.05
CA HIS A 40 7.75 14.49 6.10
C HIS A 40 6.46 15.24 6.47
N GLN A 41 6.61 16.34 7.20
CA GLN A 41 5.55 17.33 7.41
C GLN A 41 5.82 18.57 6.57
N ALA A 42 4.80 19.09 5.89
CA ALA A 42 4.91 20.29 5.09
C ALA A 42 4.92 21.55 5.99
N ARG A 43 6.12 22.06 6.29
CA ARG A 43 6.31 23.30 7.08
C ARG A 43 5.46 23.29 8.35
N SER A 44 4.69 24.35 8.59
CA SER A 44 3.76 24.52 9.71
C SER A 44 2.33 24.09 9.39
N LEU A 45 2.09 23.37 8.29
CA LEU A 45 0.77 22.88 7.92
C LEU A 45 0.51 21.49 8.50
N HIS A 46 -0.77 21.15 8.69
CA HIS A 46 -1.24 19.80 9.03
C HIS A 46 -1.30 18.90 7.78
N VAL A 47 -0.24 18.95 6.96
CA VAL A 47 -0.08 18.16 5.74
C VAL A 47 1.14 17.29 5.91
N HIS A 48 0.91 15.99 5.85
CA HIS A 48 1.91 14.96 6.13
C HIS A 48 2.05 14.07 4.91
N GLY A 49 3.28 13.76 4.52
CA GLY A 49 3.61 12.86 3.42
C GLY A 49 4.44 11.69 3.94
N VAL A 50 4.26 10.52 3.34
CA VAL A 50 5.02 9.31 3.66
C VAL A 50 5.13 8.45 2.40
N ALA A 51 6.26 7.76 2.23
CA ALA A 51 6.34 6.69 1.25
C ALA A 51 5.53 5.48 1.75
N MET A 52 5.31 4.47 0.89
CA MET A 52 4.34 3.42 1.19
C MET A 52 4.58 2.74 2.56
N PRO A 53 3.67 2.91 3.53
CA PRO A 53 3.84 2.37 4.87
C PRO A 53 3.26 0.97 5.00
N THR A 54 3.64 0.25 6.05
CA THR A 54 2.88 -0.93 6.49
C THR A 54 1.66 -0.49 7.31
N ALA A 55 0.73 -1.40 7.59
CA ALA A 55 -0.40 -1.11 8.49
C ALA A 55 0.08 -0.68 9.89
N VAL A 56 1.21 -1.21 10.37
CA VAL A 56 1.86 -0.74 11.62
C VAL A 56 2.38 0.69 11.43
N GLY A 57 3.01 0.98 10.29
CA GLY A 57 3.51 2.31 9.98
C GLY A 57 2.42 3.37 9.93
N ILE A 58 1.24 3.04 9.40
CA ILE A 58 0.06 3.93 9.42
C ILE A 58 -0.31 4.28 10.86
N ARG A 59 -0.41 3.29 11.76
CA ARG A 59 -0.73 3.52 13.17
C ARG A 59 0.32 4.39 13.87
N ASN A 60 1.60 4.05 13.68
CA ASN A 60 2.71 4.83 14.24
C ASN A 60 2.69 6.30 13.77
N LEU A 61 2.29 6.53 12.51
CA LEU A 61 2.13 7.88 11.98
C LEU A 61 0.95 8.60 12.65
N LEU A 62 -0.19 7.95 12.77
CA LEU A 62 -1.37 8.52 13.45
C LEU A 62 -1.08 8.89 14.92
N ASP A 63 -0.33 8.04 15.64
CA ASP A 63 0.15 8.34 16.98
C ASP A 63 1.10 9.55 17.00
N HIS A 64 2.04 9.59 16.05
CA HIS A 64 3.01 10.69 15.94
C HIS A 64 2.33 12.04 15.73
N ILE A 65 1.31 12.12 14.88
CA ILE A 65 0.56 13.36 14.63
C ILE A 65 -0.50 13.65 15.71
N GLY A 66 -0.63 12.77 16.72
CA GLY A 66 -1.55 12.96 17.83
C GLY A 66 -3.02 12.71 17.48
N ALA A 67 -3.31 11.91 16.47
CA ALA A 67 -4.68 11.62 16.03
C ALA A 67 -5.54 10.92 17.10
N HIS A 68 -4.89 10.23 18.05
CA HIS A 68 -5.54 9.49 19.13
C HIS A 68 -5.63 10.24 20.47
N LYS A 69 -5.22 11.52 20.55
CA LYS A 69 -5.19 12.25 21.82
C LYS A 69 -6.61 12.63 22.26
N ALA A 70 -7.04 12.07 23.40
CA ALA A 70 -8.40 12.20 23.95
C ALA A 70 -8.94 13.63 24.13
N SER A 71 -8.06 14.64 24.21
CA SER A 71 -8.46 16.04 24.41
C SER A 71 -8.87 16.77 23.13
N ASN A 72 -8.46 16.30 21.94
CA ASN A 72 -8.80 16.91 20.66
C ASN A 72 -9.14 15.82 19.64
N GLN A 73 -10.41 15.76 19.22
CA GLN A 73 -10.83 14.88 18.14
C GLN A 73 -10.25 15.38 16.81
N VAL A 74 -9.10 14.84 16.42
CA VAL A 74 -8.43 15.19 15.16
C VAL A 74 -9.00 14.31 14.05
N GLN A 75 -9.63 14.94 13.05
CA GLN A 75 -10.04 14.24 11.85
C GLN A 75 -8.84 14.12 10.90
N VAL A 76 -8.51 12.90 10.51
CA VAL A 76 -7.41 12.61 9.56
C VAL A 76 -8.01 12.12 8.25
N LEU A 77 -7.64 12.78 7.15
CA LEU A 77 -7.93 12.31 5.80
C LEU A 77 -6.68 11.64 5.23
N TRP A 78 -6.76 10.33 4.98
CA TRP A 78 -5.68 9.55 4.37
C TRP A 78 -5.94 9.39 2.87
N ILE A 79 -5.10 9.98 2.04
CA ILE A 79 -5.24 9.93 0.57
C ILE A 79 -4.06 9.16 -0.02
N SER A 80 -4.35 8.10 -0.75
CA SER A 80 -3.37 7.45 -1.62
C SER A 80 -3.33 8.16 -2.97
N LEU A 81 -2.13 8.53 -3.44
CA LEU A 81 -1.92 9.11 -4.76
C LEU A 81 -1.49 8.07 -5.80
N ARG A 82 -1.63 6.78 -5.49
CA ARG A 82 -1.23 5.72 -6.41
C ARG A 82 -2.26 5.52 -7.51
N GLU A 83 -1.78 5.36 -8.74
CA GLU A 83 -2.60 4.93 -9.88
C GLU A 83 -2.92 3.44 -9.86
N GLU A 84 -2.16 2.66 -9.07
CA GLU A 84 -2.28 1.20 -9.01
C GLU A 84 -2.99 0.71 -7.75
N PRO A 85 -3.75 -0.41 -7.83
CA PRO A 85 -4.44 -0.95 -6.69
C PRO A 85 -3.44 -1.47 -5.68
N VAL A 86 -3.61 -1.08 -4.42
CA VAL A 86 -2.82 -1.55 -3.30
C VAL A 86 -3.67 -2.44 -2.41
N ILE A 87 -3.15 -3.61 -2.08
CA ILE A 87 -3.75 -4.48 -1.08
C ILE A 87 -2.78 -4.71 0.07
N TYR A 88 -3.32 -4.88 1.27
CA TYR A 88 -2.53 -5.24 2.44
C TYR A 88 -2.69 -6.72 2.76
N ILE A 89 -1.59 -7.48 2.70
CA ILE A 89 -1.55 -8.89 3.09
C ILE A 89 -0.68 -8.99 4.35
N ASN A 90 -1.25 -9.49 5.45
CA ASN A 90 -0.61 -9.53 6.76
C ASN A 90 0.04 -8.19 7.16
N GLY A 91 -0.67 -7.09 6.87
CA GLY A 91 -0.24 -5.73 7.20
C GLY A 91 0.85 -5.16 6.31
N LYS A 92 1.33 -5.87 5.28
CA LYS A 92 2.30 -5.36 4.30
C LYS A 92 1.60 -4.98 2.98
N PRO A 93 1.95 -3.85 2.36
CA PRO A 93 1.37 -3.42 1.10
C PRO A 93 1.96 -4.18 -0.09
N TYR A 94 1.08 -4.59 -1.00
CA TYR A 94 1.41 -5.24 -2.26
C TYR A 94 0.66 -4.58 -3.41
N VAL A 95 1.31 -4.60 -4.57
CA VAL A 95 0.74 -4.11 -5.82
C VAL A 95 0.77 -5.21 -6.88
N LEU A 96 -0.18 -5.15 -7.81
CA LEU A 96 -0.24 -6.05 -8.95
C LEU A 96 0.76 -5.62 -10.02
N ARG A 97 1.50 -6.58 -10.58
CA ARG A 97 2.48 -6.33 -11.66
C ARG A 97 2.39 -7.39 -12.74
N ASP A 98 2.82 -7.00 -13.94
CA ASP A 98 3.08 -7.94 -15.03
C ASP A 98 4.27 -8.83 -14.65
N LEU A 99 4.14 -10.14 -14.89
CA LEU A 99 5.16 -11.13 -14.54
C LEU A 99 6.46 -10.90 -15.33
N ASP A 100 6.34 -10.53 -16.60
CA ASP A 100 7.47 -10.35 -17.50
C ASP A 100 8.13 -8.97 -17.31
N ASN A 101 7.38 -7.98 -16.82
CA ASN A 101 7.83 -6.60 -16.64
C ASN A 101 7.51 -6.04 -15.24
N PRO A 102 8.06 -6.62 -14.14
CA PRO A 102 7.60 -6.37 -12.78
C PRO A 102 7.96 -4.99 -12.20
N PHE A 103 8.80 -4.22 -12.90
CA PHE A 103 9.24 -2.88 -12.49
C PHE A 103 8.53 -1.75 -13.25
N THR A 104 7.73 -2.08 -14.26
CA THR A 104 6.95 -1.11 -15.03
C THR A 104 5.56 -1.01 -14.44
N ASN A 105 5.03 0.21 -14.33
CA ASN A 105 3.63 0.39 -13.95
C ASN A 105 2.74 -0.20 -15.05
N MET A 106 1.80 -1.04 -14.65
CA MET A 106 0.78 -1.48 -15.57
C MET A 106 -0.13 -0.29 -15.83
N GLY A 107 -0.15 0.20 -17.06
CA GLY A 107 -1.09 1.24 -17.47
C GLY A 107 -2.52 0.71 -17.36
N MET A 108 -3.15 0.90 -16.20
CA MET A 108 -4.49 0.40 -15.97
C MET A 108 -5.47 1.36 -16.62
N LYS A 109 -6.04 0.90 -17.75
CA LYS A 109 -7.08 1.61 -18.50
C LYS A 109 -8.41 1.70 -17.73
N ARG A 110 -8.53 1.05 -16.57
CA ARG A 110 -9.77 1.02 -15.78
C ARG A 110 -9.86 2.29 -14.93
N LEU A 111 -10.98 2.98 -15.06
CA LEU A 111 -11.25 4.29 -14.45
C LEU A 111 -11.54 4.21 -12.93
N ASN A 112 -11.50 3.03 -12.31
CA ASN A 112 -11.88 2.84 -10.91
C ASN A 112 -10.91 1.88 -10.19
N VAL A 113 -9.91 2.45 -9.51
CA VAL A 113 -8.89 1.71 -8.74
C VAL A 113 -9.53 0.99 -7.55
N ASP A 114 -10.53 1.58 -6.89
CA ASP A 114 -11.20 0.99 -5.73
C ASP A 114 -11.85 -0.36 -6.08
N GLN A 115 -12.54 -0.44 -7.23
CA GLN A 115 -13.10 -1.71 -7.69
C GLN A 115 -11.99 -2.74 -8.00
N MET A 116 -10.84 -2.28 -8.50
CA MET A 116 -9.72 -3.19 -8.76
C MET A 116 -9.10 -3.71 -7.47
N GLU A 117 -9.07 -2.91 -6.40
CA GLU A 117 -8.62 -3.36 -5.09
C GLU A 117 -9.55 -4.44 -4.51
N GLU A 118 -10.86 -4.28 -4.66
CA GLU A 118 -11.84 -5.32 -4.24
C GLU A 118 -11.74 -6.59 -5.09
N ASP A 119 -11.64 -6.46 -6.42
CA ASP A 119 -11.45 -7.59 -7.33
C ASP A 119 -10.15 -8.35 -6.99
N LEU A 120 -9.05 -7.61 -6.78
CA LEU A 120 -7.75 -8.18 -6.46
C LEU A 120 -7.76 -8.86 -5.09
N ARG A 121 -8.42 -8.28 -4.10
CA ARG A 121 -8.64 -8.90 -2.79
C ARG A 121 -9.40 -10.22 -2.93
N GLY A 122 -10.45 -10.25 -3.75
CA GLY A 122 -11.22 -11.46 -4.06
C GLY A 122 -10.34 -12.57 -4.65
N ASP A 123 -9.52 -12.24 -5.65
CA ASP A 123 -8.60 -13.21 -6.26
C ASP A 123 -7.58 -13.78 -5.27
N VAL A 124 -7.01 -12.92 -4.41
CA VAL A 124 -6.04 -13.33 -3.39
C VAL A 124 -6.66 -14.29 -2.39
N LEU A 125 -7.86 -14.00 -1.89
CA LEU A 125 -8.56 -14.88 -0.97
C LEU A 125 -8.94 -16.21 -1.63
N MET A 126 -9.39 -16.17 -2.89
CA MET A 126 -9.71 -17.36 -3.66
C MET A 126 -8.47 -18.24 -3.87
N GLU A 127 -7.34 -17.67 -4.29
CA GLU A 127 -6.10 -18.41 -4.47
C GLU A 127 -5.59 -18.98 -3.13
N ALA A 128 -5.65 -18.18 -2.05
CA ALA A 128 -5.24 -18.61 -0.72
C ALA A 128 -6.06 -19.80 -0.20
N SER A 129 -7.36 -19.89 -0.53
CA SER A 129 -8.22 -21.00 -0.11
C SER A 129 -7.91 -22.35 -0.78
N ARG A 130 -7.07 -22.36 -1.82
CA ARG A 130 -6.67 -23.58 -2.55
C ARG A 130 -5.45 -24.29 -1.95
N TRP A 131 -4.98 -23.79 -0.81
CA TRP A 131 -3.78 -24.21 -0.09
C TRP A 131 -4.06 -24.22 1.41
#